data_AF-A0A839P6S8-F1
#
_entry.id   AF-A0A839P6S8-F1
#
_cell.length_a   1.000
_cell.length_b   1.000
_cell.length_c   1.000
_cell.angle_alpha   90.00
_cell.angle_beta   90.00
_cell.angle_gamma   90.00
#
_symmetry.space_group_name_H-M   'P 1'
#
loop_
_entity.id
_entity.type
_entity.pdbx_description
1 polymer ?
#
loop_
_entity_poly.entity_id
_entity_poly.type
_entity_poly.pdbx_seq_one_letter_code
_entity_poly.pdbx_strand_id
1 'polypeptide(L)'
;MSSQPDPLVDTPDFDGVRVQIPGEHQIWLVFGDERHYITGIDVLRALFRDDAFLIDAACARLPEGSVLGPGSRLVRAKGGTSVHLVVSAEPGQETRHLVIDAAQFERYGFDPKKVIEISQETLRSIPVGLPLGPLATASALTERENLERLVEGLHPSRPTLLLLLEERNGFAEQFAARLQESARRRVHVLLGWIEDGQFSISSGPLDAAGAVTIRPPDSALSSIAQTLRIGRIDLLATRFLPATRAALAALGCPFDLTPMTVPSAQKDSDRATDETMQALAQQAARVVACGDTMLAALRAGLPGQHITTGLDPEARRPSLFRVHPARLDADEDLRILIWDGASEPEKQLVAETAAAGRDGNLAARFFGLDGTLAAPPVGLRNLGPANRLDLNRLVCILRPHLVWFPGPAPEAFDFRVSAAMAQGLPILASAACGLGLRLADRPYTWILPADATASTVRAEIASIRTRWASEYNRLRRTEAAPSFYPGAYLAWVRSDAPPQAEPASGEAAPSAPAPFSVLAAPASIPAKKKWRLFR
;
A
#
# COMPACT_ATOMS: atom_id res chain seq x y z
N MET A 1 30.38 25.29 -51.43
CA MET A 1 29.49 25.62 -50.30
C MET A 1 28.47 24.50 -50.23
N SER A 2 28.68 23.57 -49.30
CA SER A 2 27.82 22.39 -49.14
C SER A 2 26.46 22.81 -48.60
N SER A 3 25.43 22.48 -49.36
CA SER A 3 24.03 22.58 -48.98
C SER A 3 23.72 21.62 -47.83
N GLN A 4 23.29 22.18 -46.70
CA GLN A 4 22.66 21.42 -45.61
C GLN A 4 21.38 20.74 -46.13
N PRO A 5 21.07 19.51 -45.70
CA PRO A 5 19.78 18.90 -45.99
C PRO A 5 18.68 19.53 -45.13
N ASP A 6 17.53 19.82 -45.76
CA ASP A 6 16.28 20.21 -45.13
C ASP A 6 15.89 19.25 -43.98
N PRO A 7 15.49 19.75 -42.80
CA PRO A 7 14.85 18.93 -41.79
C PRO A 7 13.33 18.85 -42.08
N LEU A 8 12.76 17.66 -41.92
CA LEU A 8 11.32 17.32 -42.03
C LEU A 8 10.84 16.89 -43.43
N VAL A 9 11.39 15.78 -43.92
CA VAL A 9 10.59 14.81 -44.68
C VAL A 9 10.00 13.86 -43.64
N ASP A 10 8.66 13.76 -43.58
CA ASP A 10 7.93 12.74 -42.81
C ASP A 10 8.53 11.37 -43.16
N THR A 11 9.39 10.85 -42.29
CA THR A 11 9.97 9.53 -42.46
C THR A 11 8.91 8.54 -41.98
N PRO A 12 8.52 7.53 -42.78
CA PRO A 12 7.51 6.56 -42.36
C PRO A 12 7.95 5.90 -41.04
N ASP A 13 7.05 5.86 -40.05
CA ASP A 13 7.28 5.11 -38.81
C ASP A 13 7.20 3.61 -39.11
N PHE A 14 8.37 2.97 -39.20
CA PHE A 14 8.48 1.54 -39.47
C PHE A 14 8.49 0.69 -38.19
N ASP A 15 8.41 1.27 -36.99
CA ASP A 15 8.59 0.48 -35.78
C ASP A 15 7.51 -0.57 -35.57
N GLY A 16 7.97 -1.78 -35.23
CA GLY A 16 7.14 -2.99 -35.11
C GLY A 16 6.71 -3.57 -36.46
N VAL A 17 7.07 -2.92 -37.58
CA VAL A 17 6.73 -3.37 -38.92
C VAL A 17 7.81 -4.31 -39.43
N ARG A 18 7.36 -5.41 -40.05
CA ARG A 18 8.23 -6.27 -40.85
C ARG A 18 8.31 -5.67 -42.25
N VAL A 19 9.52 -5.37 -42.71
CA VAL A 19 9.77 -4.67 -43.97
C VAL A 19 10.67 -5.49 -44.89
N GLN A 20 10.49 -5.31 -46.19
CA GLN A 20 11.35 -5.83 -47.23
C GLN A 20 11.72 -4.69 -48.18
N ILE A 21 13.00 -4.61 -48.53
CA ILE A 21 13.49 -3.64 -49.51
C ILE A 21 13.10 -4.14 -50.90
N PRO A 22 12.55 -3.29 -51.79
CA PRO A 22 12.19 -3.69 -53.14
C PRO A 22 13.37 -4.33 -53.89
N GLY A 23 13.18 -5.55 -54.39
CA GLY A 23 14.21 -6.30 -55.11
C GLY A 23 15.11 -7.17 -54.24
N GLU A 24 14.99 -7.09 -52.92
CA GLU A 24 15.69 -7.98 -51.98
C GLU A 24 14.78 -9.09 -51.47
N HIS A 25 15.38 -10.21 -51.08
CA HIS A 25 14.65 -11.34 -50.48
C HIS A 25 14.64 -11.31 -48.94
N GLN A 26 15.37 -10.38 -48.34
CA GLN A 26 15.54 -10.29 -46.89
C GLN A 26 14.33 -9.61 -46.26
N ILE A 27 13.83 -10.20 -45.17
CA ILE A 27 12.76 -9.61 -44.35
C ILE A 27 13.40 -9.11 -43.06
N TRP A 28 13.05 -7.89 -42.68
CA TRP A 28 13.60 -7.20 -41.53
C TRP A 28 12.48 -6.88 -40.55
N LEU A 29 12.71 -7.05 -39.24
CA LEU A 29 11.86 -6.44 -38.21
C LEU A 29 12.50 -5.11 -37.81
N VAL A 30 11.73 -4.03 -37.79
CA VAL A 30 12.24 -2.73 -37.33
C VAL A 30 11.87 -2.49 -35.87
N PHE A 31 12.87 -2.20 -35.04
CA PHE A 31 12.70 -1.70 -33.68
C PHE A 31 13.95 -0.94 -33.24
N GLY A 32 13.82 -0.03 -32.26
CA GLY A 32 14.96 0.72 -31.72
C GLY A 32 15.72 1.54 -32.77
N ASP A 33 15.01 2.07 -33.77
CA ASP A 33 15.56 2.79 -34.92
C ASP A 33 16.50 1.97 -35.82
N GLU A 34 16.58 0.65 -35.61
CA GLU A 34 17.38 -0.30 -36.38
C GLU A 34 16.48 -1.29 -37.15
N ARG A 35 16.99 -1.78 -38.28
CA ARG A 35 16.41 -2.92 -39.00
C ARG A 35 17.15 -4.20 -38.61
N HIS A 36 16.40 -5.21 -38.19
CA HIS A 36 16.95 -6.47 -37.70
C HIS A 36 16.59 -7.62 -38.65
N TYR A 37 17.59 -8.23 -39.27
CA TYR A 37 17.38 -9.25 -40.29
C TYR A 37 16.78 -10.51 -39.68
N ILE A 38 15.69 -11.02 -40.26
CA ILE A 38 15.10 -12.31 -39.89
C ILE A 38 15.75 -13.38 -40.76
N THR A 39 16.63 -14.20 -40.19
CA THR A 39 17.51 -15.09 -40.96
C THR A 39 16.81 -16.20 -41.73
N GLY A 40 15.57 -16.52 -41.35
CA GLY A 40 14.84 -17.62 -41.96
C GLY A 40 13.38 -17.71 -41.53
N ILE A 41 12.63 -18.49 -42.30
CA ILE A 41 11.18 -18.67 -42.11
C ILE A 41 10.83 -19.30 -40.77
N ASP A 42 11.72 -20.13 -40.19
CA ASP A 42 11.49 -20.75 -38.90
C ASP A 42 11.51 -19.73 -37.76
N VAL A 43 12.36 -18.69 -37.85
CA VAL A 43 12.39 -17.58 -36.89
C VAL A 43 11.14 -16.74 -37.02
N LEU A 44 10.74 -16.42 -38.25
CA LEU A 44 9.48 -15.72 -38.53
C LEU A 44 8.28 -16.48 -37.89
N ARG A 45 8.20 -17.78 -38.14
CA ARG A 45 7.16 -18.66 -37.59
C ARG A 45 7.31 -18.95 -36.11
N ALA A 46 8.44 -18.68 -35.47
CA ALA A 46 8.59 -18.78 -34.03
C ALA A 46 8.06 -17.54 -33.29
N LEU A 47 7.92 -16.39 -33.97
CA LEU A 47 7.63 -15.12 -33.33
C LEU A 47 6.25 -14.54 -33.71
N PHE A 48 5.88 -14.57 -34.99
CA PHE A 48 4.77 -13.76 -35.52
C PHE A 48 3.53 -14.58 -35.88
N ARG A 49 2.35 -13.97 -35.86
CA ARG A 49 1.07 -14.68 -36.17
C ARG A 49 0.93 -15.07 -37.63
N ASP A 50 1.48 -14.26 -38.51
CA ASP A 50 1.39 -14.40 -39.96
C ASP A 50 2.77 -14.11 -40.59
N ASP A 51 2.86 -14.24 -41.91
CA ASP A 51 4.07 -13.96 -42.67
C ASP A 51 3.98 -12.59 -43.40
N ALA A 52 3.12 -11.67 -42.94
CA ALA A 52 2.90 -10.39 -43.60
C ALA A 52 4.07 -9.41 -43.38
N PHE A 53 4.44 -8.68 -44.44
CA PHE A 53 5.45 -7.64 -44.40
C PHE A 53 5.11 -6.52 -45.41
N LEU A 54 5.69 -5.35 -45.19
CA LEU A 54 5.57 -4.16 -46.04
C LEU A 54 6.77 -4.09 -46.99
N ILE A 55 6.54 -3.78 -48.27
CA ILE A 55 7.61 -3.51 -49.23
C ILE A 55 7.80 -2.01 -49.34
N ASP A 56 8.94 -1.47 -48.89
CA ASP A 56 9.22 -0.03 -48.90
C ASP A 56 10.72 0.25 -49.06
N ALA A 57 11.09 1.13 -50.00
CA ALA A 57 12.49 1.50 -50.22
C ALA A 57 13.08 2.39 -49.11
N ALA A 58 12.25 3.12 -48.36
CA ALA A 58 12.69 4.03 -47.31
C ALA A 58 13.33 3.30 -46.12
N CYS A 59 12.99 2.01 -45.89
CA CYS A 59 13.61 1.22 -44.84
C CYS A 59 15.09 0.91 -45.12
N ALA A 60 15.58 1.10 -46.35
CA ALA A 60 17.00 0.98 -46.69
C ALA A 60 17.90 2.00 -45.98
N ARG A 61 17.31 3.08 -45.43
CA ARG A 61 18.01 4.14 -44.71
C ARG A 61 18.23 3.85 -43.22
N LEU A 62 17.57 2.82 -42.68
CA LEU A 62 17.72 2.45 -41.27
C LEU A 62 19.03 1.68 -41.06
N PRO A 63 19.78 1.94 -39.97
CA PRO A 63 20.96 1.17 -39.61
C PRO A 63 20.62 -0.30 -39.36
N GLU A 64 21.53 -1.21 -39.71
CA GLU A 64 21.37 -2.64 -39.42
C GLU A 64 21.71 -2.93 -37.96
N GLY A 65 20.74 -3.53 -37.28
CA GLY A 65 20.89 -4.00 -35.91
C GLY A 65 21.26 -5.47 -35.82
N SER A 66 21.18 -6.01 -34.60
CA SER A 66 21.42 -7.43 -34.34
C SER A 66 20.46 -8.32 -35.12
N VAL A 67 20.97 -9.44 -35.63
CA VAL A 67 20.20 -10.38 -36.45
C VAL A 67 19.25 -11.24 -35.59
N LEU A 68 18.03 -11.48 -36.06
CA LEU A 68 17.10 -12.46 -35.50
C LEU A 68 17.41 -13.84 -36.08
N GLY A 69 18.39 -14.49 -35.46
CA GLY A 69 18.88 -15.82 -35.83
C GLY A 69 18.09 -16.97 -35.20
N PRO A 70 18.45 -18.22 -35.55
CA PRO A 70 17.89 -19.42 -34.92
C PRO A 70 18.07 -19.38 -33.40
N GLY A 71 16.97 -19.54 -32.65
CA GLY A 71 16.93 -19.41 -31.20
C GLY A 71 16.20 -18.16 -30.69
N SER A 72 15.94 -17.18 -31.56
CA SER A 72 15.12 -16.02 -31.22
C SER A 72 13.69 -16.44 -30.89
N ARG A 73 13.14 -15.95 -29.77
CA ARG A 73 11.90 -16.50 -29.18
C ARG A 73 11.21 -15.51 -28.24
N LEU A 74 9.89 -15.69 -28.05
CA LEU A 74 9.13 -14.95 -27.05
C LEU A 74 9.11 -15.75 -25.74
N VAL A 75 9.52 -15.13 -24.64
CA VAL A 75 9.63 -15.80 -23.34
C VAL A 75 8.88 -15.07 -22.25
N ARG A 76 8.44 -15.83 -21.24
CA ARG A 76 7.89 -15.31 -19.99
C ARG A 76 8.47 -16.11 -18.83
N ALA A 77 8.75 -15.45 -17.70
CA ALA A 77 9.13 -16.18 -16.49
C ALA A 77 7.95 -17.01 -15.98
N LYS A 78 8.20 -18.22 -15.49
CA LYS A 78 7.17 -19.07 -14.89
C LYS A 78 6.47 -18.32 -13.74
N GLY A 79 5.16 -18.12 -13.85
CA GLY A 79 4.37 -17.33 -12.89
C GLY A 79 4.49 -15.79 -13.01
N GLY A 80 5.29 -15.29 -13.96
CA GLY A 80 5.36 -13.88 -14.30
C GLY A 80 4.33 -13.49 -15.36
N THR A 81 4.05 -12.19 -15.47
CA THR A 81 3.13 -11.62 -16.47
C THR A 81 3.87 -10.97 -17.65
N SER A 82 5.12 -10.55 -17.46
CA SER A 82 5.91 -9.82 -18.46
C SER A 82 6.49 -10.72 -19.56
N VAL A 83 6.22 -10.38 -20.82
CA VAL A 83 6.76 -11.07 -22.00
C VAL A 83 8.01 -10.35 -22.49
N HIS A 84 9.01 -11.12 -22.91
CA HIS A 84 10.26 -10.59 -23.47
C HIS A 84 10.51 -11.21 -24.84
N LEU A 85 10.99 -10.42 -25.79
CA LEU A 85 11.63 -10.91 -27.00
C LEU A 85 13.09 -11.25 -26.69
N VAL A 86 13.50 -12.49 -26.90
CA VAL A 86 14.91 -12.88 -26.89
C VAL A 86 15.41 -12.88 -28.32
N VAL A 87 16.40 -12.04 -28.61
CA VAL A 87 17.10 -11.97 -29.90
C VAL A 87 18.39 -12.79 -29.77
N SER A 88 18.58 -13.74 -30.69
CA SER A 88 19.74 -14.64 -30.73
C SER A 88 20.44 -14.50 -32.07
N ALA A 89 21.60 -13.84 -32.10
CA ALA A 89 22.40 -13.73 -33.31
C ALA A 89 23.15 -15.04 -33.60
N GLU A 90 23.74 -15.63 -32.56
CA GLU A 90 24.41 -16.93 -32.56
C GLU A 90 24.14 -17.66 -31.23
N PRO A 91 24.28 -18.99 -31.15
CA PRO A 91 24.14 -19.72 -29.90
C PRO A 91 25.07 -19.17 -28.81
N GLY A 92 24.49 -18.60 -27.75
CA GLY A 92 25.21 -17.98 -26.63
C GLY A 92 25.35 -16.45 -26.71
N GLN A 93 24.92 -15.81 -27.79
CA GLN A 93 24.79 -14.36 -27.92
C GLN A 93 23.30 -13.97 -27.93
N GLU A 94 22.71 -13.98 -26.74
CA GLU A 94 21.30 -13.65 -26.54
C GLU A 94 21.15 -12.29 -25.84
N THR A 95 20.15 -11.51 -26.25
CA THR A 95 19.68 -10.33 -25.52
C THR A 95 18.18 -10.39 -25.36
N ARG A 96 17.66 -9.93 -24.20
CA ARG A 96 16.22 -9.89 -23.91
C ARG A 96 15.71 -8.47 -23.94
N HIS A 97 14.58 -8.27 -24.61
CA HIS A 97 13.91 -6.99 -24.79
C HIS A 97 12.51 -7.10 -24.19
N LEU A 98 12.16 -6.22 -23.25
CA LEU A 98 10.85 -6.24 -22.60
C LEU A 98 9.77 -5.80 -23.59
N VAL A 99 8.66 -6.55 -23.66
CA VAL A 99 7.42 -6.10 -24.30
C VAL A 99 6.57 -5.41 -23.22
N ILE A 100 6.38 -4.10 -23.36
CA ILE A 100 5.87 -3.25 -22.28
C ILE A 100 4.38 -3.41 -22.02
N ASP A 101 3.59 -3.68 -23.07
CA ASP A 101 2.13 -3.83 -22.97
C ASP A 101 1.55 -4.66 -24.12
N ALA A 102 0.23 -4.89 -24.05
CA ALA A 102 -0.49 -5.62 -25.09
C ALA A 102 -0.52 -4.87 -26.43
N ALA A 103 -0.50 -3.53 -26.43
CA ALA A 103 -0.53 -2.74 -27.66
C ALA A 103 0.78 -2.89 -28.46
N GLN A 104 1.92 -2.89 -27.78
CA GLN A 104 3.22 -3.18 -28.37
C GLN A 104 3.29 -4.62 -28.87
N PHE A 105 2.77 -5.58 -28.11
CA PHE A 105 2.71 -6.98 -28.52
C PHE A 105 1.91 -7.18 -29.82
N GLU A 106 0.75 -6.52 -29.93
CA GLU A 106 -0.08 -6.51 -31.14
C GLU A 106 0.59 -5.78 -32.31
N ARG A 107 1.17 -4.59 -32.06
CA ARG A 107 1.86 -3.77 -33.07
C ARG A 107 2.96 -4.54 -33.77
N TYR A 108 3.71 -5.33 -33.01
CA TYR A 108 4.83 -6.14 -33.50
C TYR A 108 4.37 -7.44 -34.19
N GLY A 109 3.06 -7.73 -34.20
CA GLY A 109 2.50 -8.93 -34.81
C GLY A 109 2.87 -10.23 -34.09
N PHE A 110 3.30 -10.16 -32.83
CA PHE A 110 3.71 -11.32 -32.05
C PHE A 110 2.53 -12.25 -31.76
N ASP A 111 2.76 -13.56 -31.76
CA ASP A 111 1.73 -14.56 -31.48
C ASP A 111 1.76 -14.97 -29.99
N PRO A 112 0.68 -14.74 -29.22
CA PRO A 112 0.64 -15.12 -27.81
C PRO A 112 0.79 -16.63 -27.59
N LYS A 113 0.45 -17.47 -28.58
CA LYS A 113 0.61 -18.93 -28.51
C LYS A 113 2.07 -19.39 -28.61
N LYS A 114 2.97 -18.49 -29.03
CA LYS A 114 4.40 -18.79 -29.21
C LYS A 114 5.26 -18.33 -28.02
N VAL A 115 4.63 -17.75 -26.99
CA VAL A 115 5.30 -17.39 -25.75
C VAL A 115 5.61 -18.65 -24.96
N ILE A 116 6.90 -18.92 -24.75
CA ILE A 116 7.36 -20.05 -23.94
C ILE A 116 7.63 -19.62 -22.49
N GLU A 117 7.36 -20.51 -21.55
CA GLU A 117 7.71 -20.28 -20.14
C GLU A 117 9.10 -20.79 -19.82
N ILE A 118 9.92 -19.94 -19.21
CA ILE A 118 11.27 -20.28 -18.74
C ILE A 118 11.40 -19.98 -17.25
N SER A 119 12.44 -20.54 -16.61
CA SER A 119 12.73 -20.21 -15.21
C SER A 119 13.12 -18.73 -15.07
N GLN A 120 12.80 -18.13 -13.92
CA GLN A 120 13.18 -16.74 -13.66
C GLN A 120 14.71 -16.55 -13.62
N GLU A 121 15.45 -17.58 -13.20
CA GLU A 121 16.92 -17.60 -13.20
C GLU A 121 17.48 -17.58 -14.62
N THR A 122 16.95 -18.43 -15.51
CA THR A 122 17.30 -18.44 -16.94
C THR A 122 16.97 -17.11 -17.61
N LEU A 123 15.83 -16.50 -17.27
CA LEU A 123 15.48 -15.19 -17.82
C LEU A 123 16.48 -14.13 -17.35
N ARG A 124 16.92 -14.16 -16.08
CA ARG A 124 17.88 -13.19 -15.50
C ARG A 124 19.30 -13.35 -16.04
N SER A 125 19.70 -14.56 -16.46
CA SER A 125 21.03 -14.78 -17.05
C SER A 125 21.17 -14.20 -18.46
N ILE A 126 20.07 -13.87 -19.13
CA ILE A 126 20.10 -13.26 -20.47
C ILE A 126 20.30 -11.73 -20.33
N PRO A 127 21.35 -11.15 -20.93
CA PRO A 127 21.59 -9.71 -20.94
C PRO A 127 20.38 -8.90 -21.42
N VAL A 128 20.11 -7.76 -20.75
CA VAL A 128 19.02 -6.86 -21.14
C VAL A 128 19.45 -6.04 -22.36
N GLY A 129 18.69 -6.13 -23.45
CA GLY A 129 18.84 -5.32 -24.64
C GLY A 129 18.05 -4.01 -24.57
N LEU A 130 18.16 -3.19 -25.61
CA LEU A 130 17.39 -1.95 -25.74
C LEU A 130 15.87 -2.23 -25.73
N PRO A 131 15.03 -1.35 -25.17
CA PRO A 131 13.59 -1.59 -25.20
C PRO A 131 13.05 -1.57 -26.64
N LEU A 132 12.00 -2.35 -26.89
CA LEU A 132 11.30 -2.36 -28.19
C LEU A 132 10.58 -1.01 -28.38
N GLY A 133 10.51 -0.51 -29.61
CA GLY A 133 9.80 0.72 -29.98
C GLY A 133 10.73 1.88 -30.37
N PRO A 134 10.20 2.96 -31.00
CA PRO A 134 10.80 4.30 -30.92
C PRO A 134 10.80 4.83 -29.47
N LEU A 135 10.16 4.08 -28.56
CA LEU A 135 10.11 4.28 -27.12
C LEU A 135 11.47 4.15 -26.43
N ALA A 136 12.52 3.57 -27.01
CA ALA A 136 13.86 3.68 -26.38
C ALA A 136 14.35 5.13 -26.39
N THR A 137 14.37 5.73 -27.59
CA THR A 137 14.77 7.11 -27.82
C THR A 137 13.74 8.08 -27.24
N ALA A 138 12.44 7.82 -27.42
CA ALA A 138 11.38 8.66 -26.85
C ALA A 138 11.26 8.53 -25.32
N SER A 139 11.47 7.35 -24.72
CA SER A 139 11.55 7.23 -23.25
C SER A 139 12.82 7.85 -22.73
N ALA A 140 13.98 7.68 -23.39
CA ALA A 140 15.21 8.36 -23.01
C ALA A 140 15.07 9.89 -23.11
N LEU A 141 14.37 10.38 -24.14
CA LEU A 141 14.05 11.80 -24.30
C LEU A 141 13.06 12.27 -23.22
N THR A 142 12.00 11.49 -22.95
CA THR A 142 11.02 11.78 -21.89
C THR A 142 11.69 11.78 -20.51
N GLU A 143 12.57 10.81 -20.24
CA GLU A 143 13.37 10.72 -19.01
C GLU A 143 14.32 11.91 -18.88
N ARG A 144 14.93 12.34 -19.99
CA ARG A 144 15.75 13.55 -20.04
C ARG A 144 14.94 14.81 -19.78
N GLU A 145 13.79 14.98 -20.43
CA GLU A 145 12.87 16.10 -20.20
C GLU A 145 12.36 16.12 -18.76
N ASN A 146 12.01 14.96 -18.21
CA ASN A 146 11.58 14.84 -16.81
C ASN A 146 12.73 15.15 -15.84
N LEU A 147 13.97 14.73 -16.15
CA LEU A 147 15.15 15.09 -15.37
C LEU A 147 15.39 16.61 -15.41
N GLU A 148 15.28 17.23 -16.58
CA GLU A 148 15.40 18.69 -16.74
C GLU A 148 14.32 19.40 -15.91
N ARG A 149 13.05 18.95 -15.97
CA ARG A 149 11.96 19.49 -15.14
C ARG A 149 12.19 19.29 -13.65
N LEU A 150 12.75 18.16 -13.23
CA LEU A 150 13.13 17.94 -11.84
C LEU A 150 14.20 18.94 -11.41
N VAL A 151 15.25 19.12 -12.22
CA VAL A 151 16.34 20.06 -11.95
C VAL A 151 15.83 21.51 -11.87
N GLU A 152 14.93 21.91 -12.77
CA GLU A 152 14.29 23.23 -12.77
C GLU A 152 13.47 23.49 -11.50
N GLY A 153 12.84 22.44 -10.95
CA GLY A 153 12.14 22.51 -9.67
C GLY A 153 13.05 22.74 -8.45
N LEU A 154 14.36 22.49 -8.58
CA LEU A 154 15.33 22.60 -7.49
C LEU A 154 15.95 24.01 -7.41
N HIS A 155 15.52 24.77 -6.41
CA HIS A 155 16.16 26.02 -5.98
C HIS A 155 17.68 25.86 -5.72
N PRO A 156 18.56 26.69 -6.33
CA PRO A 156 20.01 26.48 -6.28
C PRO A 156 20.68 26.52 -4.91
N SER A 157 20.12 27.30 -3.98
CA SER A 157 20.71 27.49 -2.64
C SER A 157 20.23 26.49 -1.59
N ARG A 158 19.39 25.51 -1.96
CA ARG A 158 18.86 24.51 -1.02
C ARG A 158 19.43 23.14 -1.36
N PRO A 159 19.95 22.39 -0.38
CA PRO A 159 20.40 21.04 -0.64
C PRO A 159 19.21 20.11 -0.91
N THR A 160 19.45 19.02 -1.63
CA THR A 160 18.45 17.99 -1.91
C THR A 160 18.64 16.79 -0.97
N LEU A 161 17.56 16.40 -0.30
CA LEU A 161 17.41 15.17 0.47
C LEU A 161 16.62 14.17 -0.37
N LEU A 162 17.12 12.94 -0.49
CA LEU A 162 16.38 11.83 -1.07
C LEU A 162 15.80 10.95 0.05
N LEU A 163 14.48 10.86 0.17
CA LEU A 163 13.82 9.87 1.01
C LEU A 163 13.68 8.58 0.21
N LEU A 164 14.51 7.59 0.52
CA LEU A 164 14.49 6.29 -0.16
C LEU A 164 13.53 5.35 0.56
N LEU A 165 12.43 5.01 -0.10
CA LEU A 165 11.44 4.04 0.35
C LEU A 165 11.88 2.66 -0.11
N GLU A 166 12.25 1.81 0.83
CA GLU A 166 12.58 0.41 0.52
C GLU A 166 11.36 -0.36 0.01
N GLU A 167 10.22 -0.14 0.65
CA GLU A 167 8.92 -0.65 0.21
C GLU A 167 7.92 0.48 0.11
N ARG A 168 7.17 0.50 -1.00
CA ARG A 168 6.06 1.43 -1.19
C ARG A 168 4.80 0.86 -0.57
N ASN A 169 4.63 1.14 0.72
CA ASN A 169 3.38 0.89 1.42
C ASN A 169 2.77 2.19 1.92
N GLY A 170 1.47 2.14 2.23
CA GLY A 170 0.71 3.34 2.61
C GLY A 170 1.25 4.05 3.85
N PHE A 171 1.98 3.36 4.72
CA PHE A 171 2.62 3.97 5.87
C PHE A 171 3.92 4.70 5.48
N ALA A 172 4.84 4.04 4.76
CA ALA A 172 6.08 4.65 4.30
C ALA A 172 5.83 5.90 3.45
N GLU A 173 4.83 5.87 2.57
CA GLU A 173 4.42 7.02 1.75
C GLU A 173 3.85 8.17 2.61
N GLN A 174 2.99 7.88 3.59
CA GLN A 174 2.47 8.90 4.51
C GLN A 174 3.57 9.53 5.37
N PHE A 175 4.50 8.71 5.87
CA PHE A 175 5.60 9.20 6.68
C PHE A 175 6.55 10.07 5.85
N ALA A 176 6.89 9.63 4.63
CA ALA A 176 7.71 10.40 3.70
C ALA A 176 7.04 11.73 3.31
N ALA A 177 5.73 11.74 3.03
CA ALA A 177 4.98 12.96 2.75
C ALA A 177 5.04 13.95 3.93
N ARG A 178 4.98 13.43 5.17
CA ARG A 178 5.11 14.26 6.36
C ARG A 178 6.53 14.78 6.58
N LEU A 179 7.55 13.95 6.36
CA LEU A 179 8.95 14.38 6.40
C LEU A 179 9.20 15.47 5.35
N GLN A 180 8.69 15.29 4.14
CA GLN A 180 8.73 16.26 3.06
C GLN A 180 8.08 17.58 3.51
N GLU A 181 6.86 17.56 4.06
CA GLU A 181 6.17 18.76 4.55
C GLU A 181 6.94 19.47 5.67
N SER A 182 7.55 18.71 6.59
CA SER A 182 8.35 19.26 7.69
C SER A 182 9.65 19.90 7.21
N ALA A 183 10.29 19.31 6.20
CA ALA A 183 11.62 19.70 5.72
C ALA A 183 11.61 20.67 4.53
N ARG A 184 10.51 20.81 3.78
CA ARG A 184 10.41 21.56 2.51
C ARG A 184 10.87 23.02 2.56
N ARG A 185 10.87 23.64 3.76
CA ARG A 185 11.33 25.03 3.94
C ARG A 185 12.86 25.15 3.91
N ARG A 186 13.58 24.07 4.19
CA ARG A 186 15.05 24.06 4.37
C ARG A 186 15.77 23.30 3.28
N VAL A 187 15.18 22.21 2.81
CA VAL A 187 15.78 21.33 1.80
C VAL A 187 14.74 21.00 0.73
N HIS A 188 15.21 20.62 -0.46
CA HIS A 188 14.38 19.89 -1.40
C HIS A 188 14.26 18.45 -0.95
N VAL A 189 13.09 17.86 -1.16
CA VAL A 189 12.86 16.47 -0.81
C VAL A 189 12.35 15.76 -2.05
N LEU A 190 13.12 14.78 -2.49
CA LEU A 190 12.74 13.83 -3.53
C LEU A 190 12.39 12.49 -2.88
N LEU A 191 11.52 11.74 -3.52
CA LEU A 191 11.18 10.37 -3.13
C LEU A 191 11.88 9.40 -4.07
N GLY A 192 12.52 8.38 -3.54
CA GLY A 192 13.13 7.30 -4.32
C GLY A 192 12.55 5.95 -3.91
N TRP A 193 12.47 5.00 -4.85
CA TRP A 193 12.08 3.62 -4.56
C TRP A 193 12.56 2.67 -5.67
N ILE A 194 12.48 1.37 -5.42
CA ILE A 194 12.78 0.33 -6.40
C ILE A 194 11.48 -0.43 -6.70
N GLU A 195 11.14 -0.53 -7.99
CA GLU A 195 9.95 -1.24 -8.47
C GLU A 195 10.36 -2.08 -9.68
N ASP A 196 10.04 -3.38 -9.66
CA ASP A 196 10.44 -4.35 -10.70
C ASP A 196 11.95 -4.37 -11.01
N GLY A 197 12.78 -4.06 -10.01
CA GLY A 197 14.23 -3.98 -10.14
C GLY A 197 14.75 -2.70 -10.79
N GLN A 198 13.89 -1.72 -11.06
CA GLN A 198 14.25 -0.41 -11.56
C GLN A 198 14.15 0.64 -10.46
N PHE A 199 15.18 1.48 -10.35
CA PHE A 199 15.19 2.61 -9.44
C PHE A 199 14.37 3.77 -10.02
N SER A 200 13.52 4.38 -9.21
CA SER A 200 12.70 5.53 -9.57
C SER A 200 12.97 6.70 -8.62
N ILE A 201 12.91 7.93 -9.13
CA ILE A 201 13.02 9.17 -8.35
C ILE A 201 11.86 10.10 -8.73
N SER A 202 11.18 10.70 -7.75
CA SER A 202 10.07 11.63 -7.98
C SER A 202 10.13 12.88 -7.11
N SER A 203 9.55 13.98 -7.60
CA SER A 203 9.38 15.22 -6.83
C SER A 203 8.25 15.16 -5.79
N GLY A 204 7.41 14.13 -5.83
CA GLY A 204 6.29 13.97 -4.90
C GLY A 204 5.70 12.56 -4.92
N PRO A 205 4.63 12.33 -4.14
CA PRO A 205 3.88 11.07 -4.18
C PRO A 205 3.37 10.78 -5.60
N LEU A 206 3.27 9.50 -5.98
CA LEU A 206 2.90 9.12 -7.36
C LEU A 206 1.55 9.70 -7.82
N ASP A 207 0.61 9.84 -6.89
CA ASP A 207 -0.74 10.35 -7.14
C ASP A 207 -0.85 11.88 -7.00
N ALA A 208 0.25 12.57 -6.67
CA ALA A 208 0.24 14.02 -6.54
C ALA A 208 0.19 14.66 -7.94
N ALA A 209 -0.84 15.48 -8.17
CA ALA A 209 -0.97 16.23 -9.41
C ALA A 209 0.30 17.07 -9.66
N GLY A 210 0.98 16.80 -10.77
CA GLY A 210 2.21 17.50 -11.16
C GLY A 210 3.52 16.93 -10.59
N ALA A 211 3.50 15.76 -9.93
CA ALA A 211 4.73 15.04 -9.61
C ALA A 211 5.46 14.62 -10.90
N VAL A 212 6.76 14.89 -10.95
CA VAL A 212 7.62 14.47 -12.06
C VAL A 212 8.44 13.28 -11.58
N THR A 213 8.47 12.20 -12.35
CA THR A 213 9.15 10.96 -12.00
C THR A 213 10.10 10.55 -13.12
N ILE A 214 11.30 10.12 -12.74
CA ILE A 214 12.33 9.55 -13.62
C ILE A 214 12.69 8.12 -13.19
N ARG A 215 13.12 7.29 -14.14
CA ARG A 215 13.55 5.89 -13.95
C ARG A 215 14.94 5.69 -14.53
N PRO A 216 15.98 6.16 -13.83
CA PRO A 216 17.33 6.04 -14.33
C PRO A 216 17.84 4.60 -14.36
N PRO A 217 18.69 4.24 -15.34
CA PRO A 217 19.42 2.97 -15.28
C PRO A 217 20.43 3.00 -14.13
N ASP A 218 20.73 1.83 -13.56
CA ASP A 218 21.65 1.68 -12.41
C ASP A 218 23.02 2.34 -12.64
N SER A 219 23.52 2.25 -13.88
CA SER A 219 24.81 2.84 -14.28
C SER A 219 24.81 4.37 -14.26
N ALA A 220 23.65 5.03 -14.30
CA ALA A 220 23.52 6.48 -14.31
C ALA A 220 23.22 7.07 -12.92
N LEU A 221 22.98 6.25 -11.90
CA LEU A 221 22.53 6.71 -10.58
C LEU A 221 23.48 7.73 -9.95
N SER A 222 24.80 7.50 -10.02
CA SER A 222 25.79 8.44 -9.49
C SER A 222 25.73 9.81 -10.20
N SER A 223 25.65 9.81 -11.53
CA SER A 223 25.55 11.04 -12.34
C SER A 223 24.26 11.80 -12.06
N ILE A 224 23.15 11.07 -11.88
CA ILE A 224 21.84 11.66 -11.60
C ILE A 224 21.77 12.21 -10.18
N ALA A 225 22.37 11.54 -9.20
CA ALA A 225 22.51 12.08 -7.86
C ALA A 225 23.27 13.41 -7.84
N GLN A 226 24.35 13.52 -8.62
CA GLN A 226 25.09 14.78 -8.81
C GLN A 226 24.25 15.85 -9.50
N THR A 227 23.55 15.50 -10.58
CA THR A 227 22.69 16.40 -11.36
C THR A 227 21.55 16.97 -10.50
N LEU A 228 20.91 16.12 -9.69
CA LEU A 228 19.85 16.48 -8.75
C LEU A 228 20.38 17.08 -7.43
N ARG A 229 21.72 17.19 -7.28
CA ARG A 229 22.40 17.74 -6.11
C ARG A 229 21.96 17.06 -4.81
N ILE A 230 21.78 15.74 -4.86
CA ILE A 230 21.43 14.91 -3.70
C ILE A 230 22.62 14.91 -2.75
N GLY A 231 22.50 15.67 -1.67
CA GLY A 231 23.57 15.80 -0.67
C GLY A 231 23.49 14.75 0.43
N ARG A 232 22.31 14.12 0.60
CA ARG A 232 22.06 13.12 1.61
C ARG A 232 20.86 12.25 1.24
N ILE A 233 20.89 10.99 1.67
CA ILE A 233 19.79 10.03 1.57
C ILE A 233 19.27 9.73 2.98
N ASP A 234 17.97 9.60 3.16
CA ASP A 234 17.35 9.00 4.34
C ASP A 234 16.61 7.74 3.89
N LEU A 235 17.14 6.58 4.29
CA LEU A 235 16.57 5.28 3.95
C LEU A 235 15.51 4.90 4.99
N LEU A 236 14.25 4.84 4.55
CA LEU A 236 13.15 4.27 5.31
C LEU A 236 13.12 2.75 5.08
N ALA A 237 13.79 1.99 5.96
CA ALA A 237 14.00 0.55 5.80
C ALA A 237 12.93 -0.27 6.53
N THR A 238 12.29 -1.21 5.83
CA THR A 238 11.31 -2.14 6.39
C THR A 238 11.85 -3.57 6.46
N ARG A 239 12.67 -3.99 5.49
CA ARG A 239 13.14 -5.37 5.31
C ARG A 239 14.63 -5.50 4.98
N PHE A 240 15.34 -4.41 4.74
CA PHE A 240 16.76 -4.36 4.44
C PHE A 240 17.14 -5.16 3.16
N LEU A 241 16.40 -4.92 2.08
CA LEU A 241 16.49 -5.61 0.81
C LEU A 241 17.87 -5.42 0.15
N PRO A 242 18.45 -6.47 -0.48
CA PRO A 242 19.71 -6.37 -1.21
C PRO A 242 19.70 -5.30 -2.30
N ALA A 243 18.58 -5.12 -3.01
CA ALA A 243 18.45 -4.13 -4.09
C ALA A 243 18.61 -2.70 -3.57
N THR A 244 18.06 -2.40 -2.39
CA THR A 244 18.22 -1.10 -1.71
C THR A 244 19.68 -0.78 -1.45
N ARG A 245 20.45 -1.78 -0.98
CA ARG A 245 21.89 -1.62 -0.72
C ARG A 245 22.69 -1.36 -1.99
N ALA A 246 22.36 -2.07 -3.07
CA ALA A 246 22.97 -1.84 -4.38
C ALA A 246 22.69 -0.42 -4.89
N ALA A 247 21.44 0.06 -4.75
CA ALA A 247 21.07 1.43 -5.13
C ALA A 247 21.80 2.49 -4.28
N LEU A 248 21.89 2.30 -2.96
CA LEU A 248 22.67 3.19 -2.07
C LEU A 248 24.13 3.28 -2.50
N ALA A 249 24.76 2.14 -2.79
CA ALA A 249 26.13 2.08 -3.26
C ALA A 249 26.31 2.79 -4.62
N ALA A 250 25.37 2.58 -5.55
CA ALA A 250 25.40 3.19 -6.88
C ALA A 250 25.17 4.72 -6.86
N LEU A 251 24.34 5.21 -5.94
CA LEU A 251 24.14 6.65 -5.73
C LEU A 251 25.38 7.33 -5.15
N GLY A 252 26.19 6.61 -4.35
CA GLY A 252 27.45 7.12 -3.79
C GLY A 252 27.30 8.30 -2.84
N CYS A 253 26.11 8.50 -2.26
CA CYS A 253 25.80 9.60 -1.35
C CYS A 253 25.83 9.13 0.12
N PRO A 254 26.22 9.98 1.08
CA PRO A 254 26.03 9.67 2.49
C PRO A 254 24.55 9.43 2.81
N PHE A 255 24.26 8.41 3.60
CA PHE A 255 22.89 8.07 3.96
C PHE A 255 22.69 7.98 5.48
N ASP A 256 21.49 8.32 5.90
CA ASP A 256 20.95 8.03 7.22
C ASP A 256 20.06 6.79 7.12
N LEU A 257 20.03 5.99 8.18
CA LEU A 257 19.15 4.83 8.26
C LEU A 257 18.01 5.14 9.22
N THR A 258 16.78 5.04 8.76
CA THR A 258 15.57 5.13 9.58
C THR A 258 14.87 3.76 9.58
N PRO A 259 15.18 2.87 10.55
CA PRO A 259 14.52 1.58 10.65
C PRO A 259 13.03 1.76 10.99
N MET A 260 12.17 1.15 10.17
CA MET A 260 10.73 1.10 10.41
C MET A 260 10.32 -0.16 11.17
N THR A 261 11.28 -1.03 11.47
CA THR A 261 11.12 -2.28 12.24
C THR A 261 12.07 -2.31 13.42
N VAL A 262 11.73 -3.12 14.42
CA VAL A 262 12.56 -3.34 15.61
C VAL A 262 13.35 -4.65 15.46
N PRO A 263 14.60 -4.71 15.94
CA PRO A 263 15.36 -5.95 16.02
C PRO A 263 14.58 -7.04 16.76
N SER A 264 14.57 -8.24 16.19
CA SER A 264 13.83 -9.38 16.72
C SER A 264 14.65 -10.14 17.75
N ALA A 265 14.04 -10.58 18.85
CA ALA A 265 14.75 -11.33 19.86
C ALA A 265 14.81 -12.86 19.59
N GLN A 266 14.03 -13.41 18.65
CA GLN A 266 13.57 -14.80 18.84
C GLN A 266 13.34 -15.73 17.63
N LYS A 267 13.72 -15.39 16.38
CA LYS A 267 13.66 -16.36 15.25
C LYS A 267 14.89 -16.35 14.36
N ASP A 268 15.30 -17.53 13.88
CA ASP A 268 16.45 -17.72 12.98
C ASP A 268 16.32 -16.95 11.65
N SER A 269 15.10 -16.80 11.12
CA SER A 269 14.81 -15.95 9.94
C SER A 269 15.06 -14.47 10.20
N ASP A 270 14.84 -14.04 11.44
CA ASP A 270 14.93 -12.64 11.82
C ASP A 270 16.37 -12.27 12.15
N ARG A 271 17.19 -13.23 12.58
CA ARG A 271 18.62 -13.05 12.83
C ARG A 271 19.38 -12.56 11.60
N ALA A 272 19.12 -13.11 10.42
CA ALA A 272 19.76 -12.65 9.18
C ALA A 272 19.33 -11.21 8.82
N THR A 273 18.08 -10.85 9.13
CA THR A 273 17.54 -9.50 8.94
C THR A 273 18.19 -8.52 9.92
N ASP A 274 18.35 -8.91 11.19
CA ASP A 274 19.01 -8.13 12.22
C ASP A 274 20.51 -7.93 11.92
N GLU A 275 21.20 -8.97 11.45
CA GLU A 275 22.59 -8.87 10.97
C GLU A 275 22.71 -7.88 9.80
N THR A 276 21.73 -7.90 8.88
CA THR A 276 21.69 -6.96 7.75
C THR A 276 21.39 -5.54 8.22
N MET A 277 20.45 -5.35 9.14
CA MET A 277 20.17 -4.06 9.78
C MET A 277 21.42 -3.52 10.47
N GLN A 278 22.13 -4.35 11.21
CA GLN A 278 23.34 -3.97 11.93
C GLN A 278 24.47 -3.56 10.97
N ALA A 279 24.68 -4.32 9.88
CA ALA A 279 25.66 -3.98 8.85
C ALA A 279 25.33 -2.65 8.16
N LEU A 280 24.05 -2.40 7.86
CA LEU A 280 23.60 -1.12 7.30
C LEU A 280 23.76 0.03 8.29
N ALA A 281 23.43 -0.19 9.56
CA ALA A 281 23.59 0.80 10.62
C ALA A 281 25.06 1.21 10.82
N GLN A 282 26.01 0.29 10.61
CA GLN A 282 27.46 0.58 10.65
C GLN A 282 27.93 1.45 9.47
N GLN A 283 27.28 1.33 8.32
CA GLN A 283 27.61 2.12 7.12
C GLN A 283 26.90 3.47 7.09
N ALA A 284 25.74 3.56 7.76
CA ALA A 284 24.95 4.77 7.85
C ALA A 284 25.72 5.86 8.62
N ALA A 285 25.58 7.12 8.18
CA ALA A 285 26.13 8.26 8.89
C ALA A 285 25.48 8.47 10.27
N ARG A 286 24.22 8.05 10.42
CA ARG A 286 23.46 8.01 11.67
C ARG A 286 22.28 7.07 11.52
N VAL A 287 21.83 6.54 12.66
CA VAL A 287 20.56 5.84 12.76
C VAL A 287 19.52 6.80 13.35
N VAL A 288 18.34 6.86 12.76
CA VAL A 288 17.25 7.74 13.17
C VAL A 288 16.10 6.90 13.69
N ALA A 289 15.74 7.13 14.96
CA ALA A 289 14.60 6.48 15.58
C ALA A 289 13.33 7.33 15.40
N CYS A 290 12.27 6.71 14.90
CA CYS A 290 10.94 7.30 14.70
C CYS A 290 10.15 7.51 16.01
N GLY A 291 10.77 8.08 17.04
CA GLY A 291 10.18 8.32 18.37
C GLY A 291 10.85 7.54 19.50
N ASP A 292 10.44 7.81 20.74
CA ASP A 292 11.12 7.33 21.95
C ASP A 292 11.03 5.81 22.12
N THR A 293 9.89 5.22 21.77
CA THR A 293 9.68 3.77 21.82
C THR A 293 10.63 3.04 20.86
N MET A 294 10.75 3.54 19.63
CA MET A 294 11.69 3.00 18.64
C MET A 294 13.13 3.22 19.08
N LEU A 295 13.44 4.38 19.67
CA LEU A 295 14.78 4.68 20.19
C LEU A 295 15.21 3.67 21.26
N ALA A 296 14.33 3.36 22.21
CA ALA A 296 14.61 2.39 23.25
C ALA A 296 14.87 0.99 22.68
N ALA A 297 14.05 0.55 21.73
CA ALA A 297 14.20 -0.75 21.07
C ALA A 297 15.49 -0.84 20.24
N LEU A 298 15.79 0.18 19.44
CA LEU A 298 17.01 0.22 18.62
C LEU A 298 18.27 0.29 19.47
N ARG A 299 18.27 1.01 20.60
CA ARG A 299 19.42 1.05 21.52
C ARG A 299 19.75 -0.32 22.11
N ALA A 300 18.73 -1.14 22.37
CA ALA A 300 18.93 -2.49 22.85
C ALA A 300 19.50 -3.41 21.76
N GLY A 301 19.03 -3.29 20.51
CA GLY A 301 19.45 -4.17 19.41
C GLY A 301 20.66 -3.71 18.60
N LEU A 302 21.04 -2.43 18.66
CA LEU A 302 22.18 -1.85 17.93
C LEU A 302 23.19 -1.20 18.91
N PRO A 303 23.86 -2.00 19.77
CA PRO A 303 24.78 -1.46 20.76
C PRO A 303 25.95 -0.72 20.10
N GLY A 304 26.30 0.44 20.66
CA GLY A 304 27.41 1.27 20.18
C GLY A 304 27.09 2.19 19.00
N GLN A 305 25.89 2.12 18.42
CA GLN A 305 25.49 3.02 17.34
C GLN A 305 24.99 4.37 17.85
N HIS A 306 25.32 5.43 17.11
CA HIS A 306 24.78 6.76 17.39
C HIS A 306 23.36 6.90 16.83
N ILE A 307 22.37 6.67 17.70
CA ILE A 307 20.95 6.73 17.36
C ILE A 307 20.37 8.09 17.82
N THR A 308 19.79 8.84 16.89
CA THR A 308 19.13 10.13 17.15
C THR A 308 17.61 10.00 17.01
N THR A 309 16.83 10.71 17.82
CA THR A 309 15.38 10.76 17.63
C THR A 309 15.02 11.66 16.46
N GLY A 310 14.31 11.10 15.48
CA GLY A 310 13.78 11.80 14.32
C GLY A 310 12.36 12.33 14.52
N LEU A 311 11.68 12.56 13.41
CA LEU A 311 10.28 12.93 13.41
C LEU A 311 9.44 11.72 13.82
N ASP A 312 8.62 11.87 14.85
CA ASP A 312 7.57 10.89 15.18
C ASP A 312 6.65 10.74 13.96
N PRO A 313 6.38 9.54 13.42
CA PRO A 313 5.54 9.34 12.24
C PRO A 313 4.06 9.69 12.49
N GLU A 314 3.61 9.83 13.74
CA GLU A 314 2.21 10.08 14.12
C GLU A 314 1.92 11.49 14.68
N ALA A 315 1.49 12.43 13.84
CA ALA A 315 1.55 13.87 14.16
C ALA A 315 0.63 14.27 15.31
N ARG A 316 -0.47 13.53 15.44
CA ARG A 316 -1.55 13.83 16.39
C ARG A 316 -1.42 13.02 17.67
N ARG A 317 -0.34 12.26 17.86
CA ARG A 317 -0.12 11.37 19.00
C ARG A 317 -1.38 10.55 19.32
N PRO A 318 -1.81 9.66 18.41
CA PRO A 318 -3.07 8.93 18.55
C PRO A 318 -3.12 8.07 19.82
N SER A 319 -1.97 7.75 20.42
CA SER A 319 -1.86 7.13 21.76
C SER A 319 -2.47 7.96 22.88
N LEU A 320 -2.54 9.28 22.74
CA LEU A 320 -3.16 10.18 23.72
C LEU A 320 -4.68 10.30 23.56
N PHE A 321 -5.26 9.78 22.46
CA PHE A 321 -6.71 9.81 22.30
C PHE A 321 -7.36 8.88 23.32
N ARG A 322 -8.34 9.42 24.04
CA ARG A 322 -9.09 8.68 25.05
C ARG A 322 -9.79 7.49 24.38
N VAL A 323 -9.67 6.32 25.00
CA VAL A 323 -10.42 5.15 24.57
C VAL A 323 -11.87 5.28 24.99
N HIS A 324 -12.78 5.04 24.05
CA HIS A 324 -14.23 5.11 24.20
C HIS A 324 -14.82 3.70 24.10
N PRO A 325 -14.66 2.85 25.14
CA PRO A 325 -15.23 1.52 25.14
C PRO A 325 -16.75 1.60 24.96
N ALA A 326 -17.28 1.01 23.89
CA ALA A 326 -18.72 0.94 23.71
C ALA A 326 -19.36 0.10 24.82
N ARG A 327 -20.59 0.45 25.22
CA ARG A 327 -21.37 -0.37 26.14
C ARG A 327 -21.61 -1.74 25.53
N LEU A 328 -21.42 -2.78 26.34
CA LEU A 328 -21.70 -4.18 26.02
C LEU A 328 -22.64 -4.76 27.07
N ASP A 329 -23.86 -5.10 26.66
CA ASP A 329 -24.83 -5.77 27.54
C ASP A 329 -24.58 -7.29 27.61
N ALA A 330 -25.09 -7.95 28.65
CA ALA A 330 -24.79 -9.37 28.92
C ALA A 330 -25.33 -10.34 27.85
N ASP A 331 -26.39 -9.93 27.16
CA ASP A 331 -27.07 -10.62 26.06
C ASP A 331 -26.60 -10.14 24.68
N GLU A 332 -25.68 -9.17 24.62
CA GLU A 332 -25.14 -8.66 23.37
C GLU A 332 -23.91 -9.46 22.92
N ASP A 333 -23.82 -9.67 21.59
CA ASP A 333 -22.63 -10.24 20.96
C ASP A 333 -21.52 -9.18 20.87
N LEU A 334 -20.28 -9.59 21.16
CA LEU A 334 -19.11 -8.73 20.95
C LEU A 334 -18.90 -8.49 19.44
N ARG A 335 -19.33 -7.33 18.95
CA ARG A 335 -18.99 -6.81 17.62
C ARG A 335 -17.49 -6.52 17.50
N ILE A 336 -16.81 -7.25 16.63
CA ILE A 336 -15.37 -7.15 16.36
C ILE A 336 -15.18 -6.70 14.91
N LEU A 337 -14.51 -5.57 14.73
CA LEU A 337 -14.03 -5.10 13.43
C LEU A 337 -12.63 -5.66 13.18
N ILE A 338 -12.48 -6.49 12.17
CA ILE A 338 -11.19 -7.00 11.71
C ILE A 338 -10.70 -6.07 10.62
N TRP A 339 -9.53 -5.47 10.84
CA TRP A 339 -8.90 -4.59 9.88
C TRP A 339 -7.55 -5.19 9.48
N ASP A 340 -7.56 -6.02 8.45
CA ASP A 340 -6.48 -6.97 8.18
C ASP A 340 -5.58 -6.60 6.99
N GLY A 341 -4.37 -7.18 6.97
CA GLY A 341 -3.44 -7.24 5.85
C GLY A 341 -3.80 -8.40 4.90
N ALA A 342 -3.16 -8.42 3.73
CA ALA A 342 -3.54 -9.32 2.65
C ALA A 342 -2.90 -10.72 2.71
N SER A 343 -2.18 -11.09 3.78
CA SER A 343 -1.39 -12.33 3.78
C SER A 343 -2.26 -13.59 4.01
N GLU A 344 -1.84 -14.73 3.45
CA GLU A 344 -2.57 -16.00 3.60
C GLU A 344 -2.62 -16.53 5.05
N PRO A 345 -1.54 -16.49 5.86
CA PRO A 345 -1.58 -16.94 7.25
C PRO A 345 -2.59 -16.15 8.11
N GLU A 346 -2.67 -14.83 7.91
CA GLU A 346 -3.63 -13.95 8.58
C GLU A 346 -5.07 -14.32 8.23
N LYS A 347 -5.34 -14.47 6.93
CA LYS A 347 -6.66 -14.89 6.43
C LYS A 347 -7.10 -16.23 7.02
N GLN A 348 -6.17 -17.19 7.13
CA GLN A 348 -6.44 -18.49 7.72
C GLN A 348 -6.79 -18.37 9.20
N LEU A 349 -6.00 -17.61 9.98
CA LEU A 349 -6.26 -17.35 11.40
C LEU A 349 -7.64 -16.71 11.63
N VAL A 350 -7.99 -15.71 10.81
CA VAL A 350 -9.30 -15.05 10.84
C VAL A 350 -10.42 -16.03 10.51
N ALA A 351 -10.26 -16.82 9.45
CA ALA A 351 -11.27 -17.80 9.02
C ALA A 351 -11.54 -18.86 10.10
N GLU A 352 -10.49 -19.44 10.68
CA GLU A 352 -10.60 -20.43 11.77
C GLU A 352 -11.19 -19.85 13.05
N THR A 353 -10.89 -18.59 13.35
CA THR A 353 -11.46 -17.89 14.51
C THR A 353 -12.95 -17.61 14.30
N ALA A 354 -13.33 -17.13 13.11
CA ALA A 354 -14.70 -16.74 12.79
C ALA A 354 -15.65 -17.95 12.64
N ALA A 355 -15.19 -19.04 12.03
CA ALA A 355 -16.01 -20.25 11.79
C ALA A 355 -16.58 -20.83 13.10
N ALA A 356 -15.72 -20.98 14.12
CA ALA A 356 -16.11 -21.50 15.43
C ALA A 356 -17.03 -20.55 16.23
N GLY A 357 -17.12 -19.27 15.86
CA GLY A 357 -18.03 -18.33 16.49
C GLY A 357 -19.51 -18.62 16.18
N ARG A 358 -19.79 -19.28 15.05
CA ARG A 358 -21.16 -19.63 14.66
C ARG A 358 -21.71 -20.85 15.40
N ASP A 359 -20.83 -21.73 15.91
CA ASP A 359 -21.20 -22.95 16.61
C ASP A 359 -21.71 -22.70 18.05
N GLY A 360 -21.94 -21.43 18.41
CA GLY A 360 -22.52 -21.02 19.70
C GLY A 360 -21.53 -20.92 20.85
N ASN A 361 -20.26 -21.30 20.64
CA ASN A 361 -19.22 -21.26 21.68
C ASN A 361 -18.62 -19.86 21.91
N LEU A 362 -18.91 -18.88 21.04
CA LEU A 362 -18.39 -17.52 21.18
C LEU A 362 -19.50 -16.50 20.83
N ALA A 363 -19.96 -15.74 21.83
CA ALA A 363 -20.92 -14.65 21.63
C ALA A 363 -20.24 -13.41 21.04
N ALA A 364 -19.81 -13.52 19.78
CA ALA A 364 -19.11 -12.49 19.01
C ALA A 364 -19.60 -12.44 17.55
N ARG A 365 -19.53 -11.24 16.95
CA ARG A 365 -19.83 -11.01 15.53
C ARG A 365 -18.64 -10.36 14.86
N PHE A 366 -18.18 -10.96 13.77
CA PHE A 366 -17.00 -10.50 13.05
C PHE A 366 -17.37 -9.71 11.79
N PHE A 367 -16.71 -8.57 11.60
CA PHE A 367 -16.86 -7.68 10.45
C PHE A 367 -15.49 -7.43 9.84
N GLY A 368 -15.27 -7.81 8.59
CA GLY A 368 -13.98 -7.63 7.91
C GLY A 368 -13.97 -6.37 7.03
N LEU A 369 -12.90 -5.59 7.13
CA LEU A 369 -12.54 -4.49 6.23
C LEU A 369 -11.40 -4.95 5.30
N ASP A 370 -11.25 -4.32 4.12
CA ASP A 370 -10.20 -4.63 3.13
C ASP A 370 -10.32 -5.97 2.38
N GLY A 371 -11.51 -6.56 2.39
CA GLY A 371 -11.96 -7.46 1.32
C GLY A 371 -11.10 -8.72 1.08
N THR A 372 -10.44 -9.25 2.10
CA THR A 372 -9.35 -10.23 1.94
C THR A 372 -9.74 -11.62 1.42
N LEU A 373 -11.02 -11.93 1.25
CA LEU A 373 -11.47 -13.27 0.84
C LEU A 373 -12.53 -13.22 -0.27
N ALA A 374 -12.25 -13.89 -1.39
CA ALA A 374 -13.14 -14.03 -2.55
C ALA A 374 -14.50 -14.66 -2.19
N ALA A 375 -14.51 -15.48 -1.12
CA ALA A 375 -15.70 -15.90 -0.41
C ALA A 375 -15.46 -15.67 1.10
N PRO A 376 -16.25 -14.79 1.78
CA PRO A 376 -16.06 -14.59 3.20
C PRO A 376 -16.36 -15.89 3.97
N PRO A 377 -15.51 -16.27 4.94
CA PRO A 377 -15.69 -17.46 5.74
C PRO A 377 -16.99 -17.35 6.53
N VAL A 378 -17.54 -18.52 6.83
CA VAL A 378 -18.76 -18.64 7.63
C VAL A 378 -18.59 -17.86 8.94
N GLY A 379 -19.50 -16.93 9.23
CA GLY A 379 -19.47 -16.10 10.44
C GLY A 379 -18.75 -14.74 10.31
N LEU A 380 -18.07 -14.48 9.18
CA LEU A 380 -17.46 -13.18 8.88
C LEU A 380 -18.30 -12.37 7.91
N ARG A 381 -18.63 -11.12 8.27
CA ARG A 381 -19.29 -10.19 7.36
C ARG A 381 -18.27 -9.26 6.69
N ASN A 382 -18.08 -9.39 5.38
CA ASN A 382 -17.21 -8.50 4.62
C ASN A 382 -17.90 -7.14 4.36
N LEU A 383 -17.22 -6.05 4.69
CA LEU A 383 -17.66 -4.66 4.51
C LEU A 383 -17.09 -4.01 3.23
N GLY A 384 -16.15 -4.66 2.56
CA GLY A 384 -15.44 -4.12 1.38
C GLY A 384 -14.16 -3.37 1.74
N PRO A 385 -13.54 -2.69 0.76
CA PRO A 385 -12.25 -2.03 0.93
C PRO A 385 -12.34 -0.76 1.79
N ALA A 386 -11.36 -0.54 2.66
CA ALA A 386 -11.28 0.59 3.59
C ALA A 386 -11.19 1.92 2.87
N ASN A 387 -10.50 1.99 1.73
CA ASN A 387 -10.34 3.22 0.95
C ASN A 387 -11.67 3.76 0.37
N ARG A 388 -12.74 2.95 0.37
CA ARG A 388 -14.09 3.37 -0.03
C ARG A 388 -14.98 3.75 1.15
N LEU A 389 -14.49 3.63 2.38
CA LEU A 389 -15.28 3.78 3.60
C LEU A 389 -14.70 4.90 4.48
N ASP A 390 -15.52 5.89 4.79
CA ASP A 390 -15.20 6.85 5.85
C ASP A 390 -15.20 6.09 7.19
N LEU A 391 -14.02 5.92 7.79
CA LEU A 391 -13.84 5.20 9.05
C LEU A 391 -14.70 5.79 10.18
N ASN A 392 -14.82 7.13 10.27
CA ASN A 392 -15.65 7.76 11.29
C ASN A 392 -17.10 7.29 11.14
N ARG A 393 -17.60 7.32 9.90
CA ARG A 393 -18.97 6.91 9.58
C ARG A 393 -19.18 5.43 9.85
N LEU A 394 -18.21 4.59 9.49
CA LEU A 394 -18.23 3.15 9.75
C LEU A 394 -18.32 2.86 11.24
N VAL A 395 -17.47 3.49 12.05
CA VAL A 395 -17.46 3.35 13.50
C VAL A 395 -18.78 3.82 14.11
N CYS A 396 -19.37 4.91 13.62
CA CYS A 396 -20.66 5.41 14.09
C CYS A 396 -21.82 4.44 13.79
N ILE A 397 -21.82 3.78 12.63
CA ILE A 397 -22.89 2.88 12.20
C ILE A 397 -22.73 1.50 12.83
N LEU A 398 -21.53 0.92 12.73
CA LEU A 398 -21.24 -0.42 13.19
C LEU A 398 -21.17 -0.49 14.72
N ARG A 399 -20.66 0.59 15.35
CA ARG A 399 -20.34 0.66 16.78
C ARG A 399 -19.54 -0.57 17.23
N PRO A 400 -18.38 -0.85 16.61
CA PRO A 400 -17.57 -1.99 17.01
C PRO A 400 -17.17 -1.82 18.48
N HIS A 401 -17.22 -2.92 19.23
CA HIS A 401 -16.69 -2.92 20.60
C HIS A 401 -15.17 -3.00 20.56
N LEU A 402 -14.62 -3.81 19.64
CA LEU A 402 -13.22 -4.13 19.55
C LEU A 402 -12.76 -4.06 18.09
N VAL A 403 -11.56 -3.54 17.85
CA VAL A 403 -10.85 -3.72 16.58
C VAL A 403 -9.78 -4.79 16.75
N TRP A 404 -9.69 -5.72 15.81
CA TRP A 404 -8.70 -6.79 15.81
C TRP A 404 -7.75 -6.65 14.62
N PHE A 405 -6.45 -6.60 14.92
CA PHE A 405 -5.34 -6.69 13.97
C PHE A 405 -4.70 -8.09 14.13
N PRO A 406 -5.08 -9.07 13.29
CA PRO A 406 -4.67 -10.46 13.45
C PRO A 406 -3.21 -10.71 13.02
N GLY A 407 -2.70 -9.87 12.13
CA GLY A 407 -1.39 -9.99 11.53
C GLY A 407 -0.26 -9.28 12.24
N PRO A 408 1.00 -9.74 12.05
CA PRO A 408 2.14 -8.87 12.24
C PRO A 408 2.04 -7.69 11.27
N ALA A 409 1.88 -6.46 11.78
CA ALA A 409 2.20 -5.31 10.94
C ALA A 409 3.70 -5.40 10.64
N PRO A 410 4.19 -5.52 9.39
CA PRO A 410 5.62 -5.67 9.18
C PRO A 410 6.44 -4.55 9.83
N GLU A 411 5.85 -3.36 9.98
CA GLU A 411 6.39 -2.16 10.59
C GLU A 411 5.96 -1.95 12.04
N ALA A 412 6.83 -1.32 12.83
CA ALA A 412 6.51 -0.86 14.19
C ALA A 412 5.35 0.16 14.23
N PHE A 413 5.02 0.75 13.07
CA PHE A 413 3.98 1.74 12.90
C PHE A 413 3.06 1.34 11.74
N ASP A 414 1.84 0.97 12.09
CA ASP A 414 0.76 0.72 11.15
C ASP A 414 -0.25 1.89 11.20
N PHE A 415 -0.54 2.49 10.04
CA PHE A 415 -1.49 3.60 9.92
C PHE A 415 -2.93 3.19 10.28
N ARG A 416 -3.30 1.91 10.09
CA ARG A 416 -4.61 1.36 10.46
C ARG A 416 -4.79 1.38 11.97
N VAL A 417 -3.74 1.01 12.69
CA VAL A 417 -3.68 1.12 14.15
C VAL A 417 -3.77 2.59 14.59
N SER A 418 -3.05 3.51 13.91
CA SER A 418 -3.16 4.95 14.17
C SER A 418 -4.60 5.45 14.02
N ALA A 419 -5.27 5.02 12.95
CA ALA A 419 -6.63 5.40 12.65
C ALA A 419 -7.60 4.85 13.71
N ALA A 420 -7.49 3.57 14.10
CA ALA A 420 -8.30 2.99 15.16
C ALA A 420 -8.09 3.69 16.52
N MET A 421 -6.84 4.04 16.85
CA MET A 421 -6.51 4.79 18.05
C MET A 421 -7.12 6.19 18.04
N ALA A 422 -7.05 6.91 16.91
CA ALA A 422 -7.66 8.23 16.74
C ALA A 422 -9.20 8.21 16.85
N GLN A 423 -9.83 7.07 16.58
CA GLN A 423 -11.27 6.84 16.83
C GLN A 423 -11.59 6.48 18.29
N GLY A 424 -10.57 6.36 19.14
CA GLY A 424 -10.73 5.91 20.52
C GLY A 424 -11.19 4.46 20.62
N LEU A 425 -10.92 3.61 19.63
CA LEU A 425 -11.38 2.23 19.65
C LEU A 425 -10.51 1.35 20.57
N PRO A 426 -11.12 0.42 21.30
CA PRO A 426 -10.42 -0.69 21.93
C PRO A 426 -9.74 -1.60 20.91
N ILE A 427 -8.55 -2.14 21.25
CA ILE A 427 -7.68 -2.84 20.29
C ILE A 427 -7.27 -4.22 20.80
N LEU A 428 -7.39 -5.22 19.94
CA LEU A 428 -6.74 -6.51 20.06
C LEU A 428 -5.69 -6.59 18.94
N ALA A 429 -4.43 -6.79 19.28
CA ALA A 429 -3.34 -6.84 18.31
C ALA A 429 -2.39 -8.00 18.59
N SER A 430 -1.70 -8.50 17.58
CA SER A 430 -0.55 -9.38 17.76
C SER A 430 0.62 -8.61 18.39
N ALA A 431 1.42 -9.28 19.24
CA ALA A 431 2.68 -8.78 19.79
C ALA A 431 3.75 -8.61 18.72
N ALA A 432 3.51 -9.15 17.52
CA ALA A 432 4.47 -9.09 16.46
C ALA A 432 4.76 -7.64 16.02
N CYS A 433 6.03 -7.41 15.67
CA CYS A 433 6.53 -6.23 14.98
C CYS A 433 6.18 -4.88 15.64
N GLY A 434 6.74 -4.62 16.82
CA GLY A 434 6.75 -3.29 17.46
C GLY A 434 5.39 -2.77 17.97
N LEU A 435 4.25 -3.34 17.54
CA LEU A 435 2.91 -2.95 18.01
C LEU A 435 2.77 -3.14 19.53
N GLY A 436 3.36 -4.19 20.09
CA GLY A 436 3.38 -4.39 21.54
C GLY A 436 4.06 -3.25 22.30
N LEU A 437 5.15 -2.69 21.74
CA LEU A 437 5.83 -1.54 22.33
C LEU A 437 5.02 -0.25 22.16
N ARG A 438 4.36 -0.08 21.00
CA ARG A 438 3.58 1.11 20.65
C ARG A 438 2.26 1.21 21.41
N LEU A 439 1.62 0.07 21.65
CA LEU A 439 0.34 -0.03 22.34
C LEU A 439 0.50 -0.33 23.83
N ALA A 440 1.75 -0.41 24.32
CA ALA A 440 2.05 -0.54 25.74
C ALA A 440 1.31 0.54 26.54
N ASP A 441 0.75 0.14 27.68
CA ASP A 441 0.03 1.00 28.62
C ASP A 441 -1.23 1.69 28.08
N ARG A 442 -1.64 1.44 26.83
CA ARG A 442 -2.90 1.99 26.30
C ARG A 442 -4.09 1.25 26.92
N PRO A 443 -5.04 1.94 27.57
CA PRO A 443 -6.23 1.31 28.14
C PRO A 443 -7.03 0.51 27.09
N TYR A 444 -7.72 -0.55 27.52
CA TYR A 444 -8.55 -1.40 26.65
C TYR A 444 -7.81 -1.89 25.39
N THR A 445 -6.56 -2.31 25.61
CA THR A 445 -5.70 -2.90 24.59
C THR A 445 -5.24 -4.27 25.09
N TRP A 446 -5.34 -5.28 24.23
CA TRP A 446 -4.87 -6.64 24.49
C TRP A 446 -3.88 -7.05 23.41
N ILE A 447 -2.74 -7.59 23.86
CA ILE A 447 -1.66 -8.00 22.98
C ILE A 447 -1.55 -9.52 23.04
N LEU A 448 -1.76 -10.17 21.91
CA LEU A 448 -1.66 -11.62 21.74
C LEU A 448 -0.22 -12.03 21.45
N PRO A 449 0.21 -13.26 21.81
CA PRO A 449 1.50 -13.79 21.36
C PRO A 449 1.66 -13.72 19.83
N ALA A 450 2.90 -13.55 19.36
CA ALA A 450 3.18 -13.46 17.92
C ALA A 450 2.83 -14.76 17.15
N ASP A 451 2.79 -15.89 17.84
CA ASP A 451 2.43 -17.23 17.36
C ASP A 451 1.00 -17.64 17.78
N ALA A 452 0.14 -16.67 18.12
CA ALA A 452 -1.22 -16.93 18.56
C ALA A 452 -2.02 -17.75 17.55
N THR A 453 -2.56 -18.87 18.01
CA THR A 453 -3.45 -19.73 17.22
C THR A 453 -4.89 -19.25 17.31
N ALA A 454 -5.77 -19.74 16.43
CA ALA A 454 -7.19 -19.42 16.48
C ALA A 454 -7.82 -19.78 17.85
N SER A 455 -7.35 -20.83 18.52
CA SER A 455 -7.86 -21.19 19.85
C SER A 455 -7.46 -20.16 20.92
N THR A 456 -6.22 -19.69 20.88
CA THR A 456 -5.69 -18.63 21.75
C THR A 456 -6.47 -17.34 21.56
N VAL A 457 -6.69 -16.93 20.30
CA VAL A 457 -7.48 -15.75 19.96
C VAL A 457 -8.90 -15.86 20.52
N ARG A 458 -9.58 -17.00 20.32
CA ARG A 458 -10.94 -17.21 20.81
C ARG A 458 -11.04 -17.15 22.33
N ALA A 459 -10.08 -17.75 23.04
CA ALA A 459 -10.02 -17.71 24.49
C ALA A 459 -9.89 -16.27 24.99
N GLU A 460 -9.04 -15.46 24.36
CA GLU A 460 -8.88 -14.06 24.72
C GLU A 460 -10.15 -13.24 24.42
N ILE A 461 -10.77 -13.42 23.26
CA ILE A 461 -12.05 -12.76 22.92
C ILE A 461 -13.14 -13.10 23.94
N ALA A 462 -13.27 -14.37 24.34
CA ALA A 462 -14.25 -14.80 25.34
C ALA A 462 -13.96 -14.16 26.73
N SER A 463 -12.68 -14.09 27.10
CA SER A 463 -12.22 -13.43 28.32
C SER A 463 -12.52 -11.92 28.30
N ILE A 464 -12.22 -11.24 27.19
CA ILE A 464 -12.53 -9.82 26.97
C ILE A 464 -14.03 -9.57 27.14
N ARG A 465 -14.87 -10.32 26.42
CA ARG A 465 -16.33 -10.19 26.51
C ARG A 465 -16.82 -10.32 27.94
N THR A 466 -16.36 -11.35 28.66
CA THR A 466 -16.79 -11.64 30.03
C THR A 466 -16.39 -10.52 30.99
N ARG A 467 -15.12 -10.08 30.93
CA ARG A 467 -14.63 -8.96 31.75
C ARG A 467 -15.44 -7.69 31.48
N TRP A 468 -15.62 -7.34 30.21
CA TRP A 468 -16.27 -6.11 29.80
C TRP A 468 -17.75 -6.04 30.18
N ALA A 469 -18.49 -7.14 29.97
CA ALA A 469 -19.88 -7.23 30.42
C ALA A 469 -20.00 -7.13 31.95
N SER A 470 -19.02 -7.66 32.70
CA SER A 470 -18.99 -7.57 34.16
C SER A 470 -18.72 -6.15 34.66
N GLU A 471 -17.79 -5.41 34.03
CA GLU A 471 -17.45 -4.03 34.38
C GLU A 471 -18.66 -3.10 34.24
N TYR A 472 -19.40 -3.22 33.13
CA TYR A 472 -20.61 -2.42 32.93
C TYR A 472 -21.76 -2.83 33.84
N ASN A 473 -21.90 -4.12 34.16
CA ASN A 473 -22.90 -4.56 35.13
C ASN A 473 -22.62 -4.02 36.55
N ARG A 474 -21.35 -3.83 36.93
CA ARG A 474 -21.01 -3.16 38.20
C ARG A 474 -21.43 -1.68 38.20
N LEU A 475 -21.22 -0.96 37.10
CA LEU A 475 -21.70 0.42 36.94
C LEU A 475 -23.23 0.52 36.96
N ARG A 476 -23.93 -0.51 36.47
CA ARG A 476 -25.39 -0.63 36.57
C ARG A 476 -25.91 -0.84 38.01
N ARG A 477 -25.06 -1.36 38.91
CA ARG A 477 -25.40 -1.63 40.32
C ARG A 477 -25.12 -0.48 41.27
N THR A 478 -24.53 0.62 40.81
CA THR A 478 -24.92 1.92 41.39
C THR A 478 -26.37 2.12 40.98
N GLU A 479 -27.30 1.72 41.85
CA GLU A 479 -28.70 2.12 41.75
C GLU A 479 -28.70 3.57 41.30
N ALA A 480 -29.36 3.85 40.16
CA ALA A 480 -29.62 5.22 39.80
C ALA A 480 -30.42 5.79 40.97
N ALA A 481 -29.73 6.51 41.86
CA ALA A 481 -30.37 7.23 42.94
C ALA A 481 -31.51 7.99 42.28
N PRO A 482 -32.74 7.90 42.81
CA PRO A 482 -33.91 8.47 42.17
C PRO A 482 -33.56 9.90 41.74
N SER A 483 -33.71 10.15 40.44
CA SER A 483 -33.20 11.37 39.82
C SER A 483 -33.80 12.58 40.54
N PHE A 484 -32.98 13.29 41.32
CA PHE A 484 -33.43 14.48 42.05
C PHE A 484 -33.98 15.54 41.07
N TYR A 485 -33.42 15.61 39.85
CA TYR A 485 -33.90 16.47 38.77
C TYR A 485 -34.65 15.68 37.68
N PRO A 486 -35.66 16.27 36.99
CA PRO A 486 -36.32 17.51 37.36
C PRO A 486 -37.43 17.30 38.39
N GLY A 487 -37.85 16.07 38.66
CA GLY A 487 -39.05 15.77 39.47
C GLY A 487 -38.99 16.30 40.90
N ALA A 488 -38.04 15.80 41.72
CA ALA A 488 -37.93 16.22 43.12
C ALA A 488 -37.49 17.69 43.24
N TYR A 489 -36.67 18.17 42.31
CA TYR A 489 -36.24 19.57 42.26
C TYR A 489 -37.38 20.54 41.95
N LEU A 490 -38.37 20.17 41.13
CA LEU A 490 -39.50 21.05 40.79
C LEU A 490 -40.67 20.92 41.77
N ALA A 491 -40.50 20.19 42.89
CA ALA A 491 -41.57 20.01 43.87
C ALA A 491 -42.03 21.34 44.52
N TRP A 492 -41.16 22.36 44.60
CA TRP A 492 -41.51 23.70 45.09
C TRP A 492 -42.43 24.49 44.14
N VAL A 493 -42.52 24.09 42.86
CA VAL A 493 -43.45 24.71 41.89
C VAL A 493 -44.90 24.27 42.15
N ARG A 494 -45.11 23.22 42.96
CA ARG A 494 -46.45 22.70 43.33
C ARG A 494 -47.02 23.29 44.62
N SER A 495 -46.67 24.51 45.00
CA SER A 495 -47.38 25.24 46.06
C SER A 495 -47.93 26.54 45.52
N ASP A 496 -49.20 26.48 45.08
CA ASP A 496 -50.25 27.49 45.33
C ASP A 496 -51.50 27.23 44.47
N ALA A 497 -52.15 26.08 44.68
CA ALA A 497 -53.54 25.91 44.27
C ALA A 497 -54.28 25.19 45.40
N PRO A 498 -55.31 25.80 46.03
CA PRO A 498 -56.09 25.14 47.06
C PRO A 498 -56.88 23.95 46.47
N PRO A 499 -57.25 22.95 47.27
CA PRO A 499 -57.92 21.76 46.79
C PRO A 499 -59.32 22.14 46.31
N GLN A 500 -59.55 22.18 44.99
CA GLN A 500 -60.90 22.16 44.47
C GLN A 500 -61.44 20.74 44.52
N ALA A 501 -62.54 20.60 45.27
CA ALA A 501 -63.35 19.41 45.37
C ALA A 501 -63.81 18.93 43.98
N GLU A 502 -63.86 17.61 43.83
CA GLU A 502 -64.55 16.95 42.72
C GLU A 502 -66.00 17.45 42.58
N PRO A 503 -66.49 17.52 41.33
CA PRO A 503 -67.87 17.10 41.08
C PRO A 503 -67.92 15.93 40.11
N ALA A 504 -68.87 15.05 40.39
CA ALA A 504 -69.21 13.86 39.63
C ALA A 504 -69.71 14.16 38.20
N SER A 505 -69.31 13.29 37.28
CA SER A 505 -70.05 12.69 36.16
C SER A 505 -71.24 13.44 35.54
N GLY A 506 -71.18 13.76 34.24
CA GLY A 506 -72.37 14.07 33.42
C GLY A 506 -72.09 14.57 32.00
N GLU A 507 -72.40 13.72 31.02
CA GLU A 507 -72.44 13.80 29.54
C GLU A 507 -72.59 15.14 28.75
N ALA A 508 -72.00 15.06 27.53
CA ALA A 508 -72.38 15.63 26.22
C ALA A 508 -71.73 16.94 25.68
N ALA A 509 -71.13 16.80 24.48
CA ALA A 509 -70.36 17.73 23.61
C ALA A 509 -71.28 18.65 22.75
N PRO A 510 -70.85 19.61 21.85
CA PRO A 510 -69.59 19.63 21.06
C PRO A 510 -68.88 20.99 20.68
N SER A 511 -67.67 20.82 20.10
CA SER A 511 -66.98 21.54 18.98
C SER A 511 -66.03 22.77 19.18
N ALA A 512 -64.71 22.44 19.20
CA ALA A 512 -63.56 22.90 18.36
C ALA A 512 -63.03 24.37 18.47
N PRO A 513 -61.70 24.67 18.29
CA PRO A 513 -60.70 23.98 17.44
C PRO A 513 -59.36 23.58 18.12
N ALA A 514 -58.58 22.77 17.39
CA ALA A 514 -57.41 22.00 17.85
C ALA A 514 -56.10 22.79 18.06
N PRO A 515 -55.23 22.30 18.96
CA PRO A 515 -53.78 22.45 18.81
C PRO A 515 -53.07 21.09 18.65
N PHE A 516 -52.28 21.00 17.59
CA PHE A 516 -51.14 20.10 17.35
C PHE A 516 -51.24 18.64 17.83
N SER A 517 -51.59 17.75 16.89
CA SER A 517 -51.19 16.34 16.93
C SER A 517 -49.67 16.24 17.07
N VAL A 518 -49.21 15.81 18.24
CA VAL A 518 -47.87 15.22 18.38
C VAL A 518 -47.88 13.96 17.52
N LEU A 519 -47.13 14.00 16.42
CA LEU A 519 -46.82 12.80 15.65
C LEU A 519 -46.29 11.74 16.62
N ALA A 520 -47.00 10.61 16.70
CA ALA A 520 -46.45 9.40 17.29
C ALA A 520 -45.05 9.16 16.71
N ALA A 521 -44.08 8.91 17.58
CA ALA A 521 -42.75 8.51 17.19
C ALA A 521 -42.83 7.39 16.14
N PRO A 522 -42.08 7.46 15.02
CA PRO A 522 -42.13 6.42 14.02
C PRO A 522 -41.75 5.10 14.67
N ALA A 523 -42.66 4.12 14.58
CA ALA A 523 -42.41 2.76 15.04
C ALA A 523 -41.06 2.28 14.50
N SER A 524 -40.26 1.69 15.39
CA SER A 524 -38.94 1.14 15.08
C SER A 524 -38.99 0.28 13.82
N ILE A 525 -38.33 0.75 12.75
CA ILE A 525 -38.21 -0.01 11.51
C ILE A 525 -37.40 -1.28 11.82
N PRO A 526 -37.95 -2.50 11.61
CA PRO A 526 -37.22 -3.73 11.85
C PRO A 526 -35.94 -3.76 10.99
N ALA A 527 -34.85 -4.29 11.54
CA ALA A 527 -33.50 -4.29 10.96
C ALA A 527 -33.41 -4.82 9.50
N LYS A 528 -34.41 -5.58 9.03
CA LYS A 528 -34.51 -6.05 7.64
C LYS A 528 -34.80 -4.95 6.60
N LYS A 529 -35.32 -3.78 6.98
CA LYS A 529 -35.67 -2.69 6.04
C LYS A 529 -34.57 -1.64 5.82
N LYS A 530 -33.54 -1.56 6.67
CA LYS A 530 -32.41 -0.60 6.51
C LYS A 530 -31.45 -0.96 5.36
N TRP A 531 -31.48 -2.20 4.86
CA TRP A 531 -30.55 -2.69 3.84
C TRP A 531 -30.99 -2.45 2.38
N ARG A 532 -32.20 -1.92 2.13
CA ARG A 532 -32.70 -1.68 0.77
C ARG A 532 -32.31 -0.31 0.17
N LEU A 533 -31.58 0.52 0.91
CA LEU A 533 -31.10 1.83 0.44
C LEU A 533 -29.74 1.78 -0.29
N PHE A 534 -29.20 0.59 -0.53
CA PHE A 534 -27.87 0.38 -1.14
C PHE A 534 -27.87 -0.65 -2.27
N ARG A 535 -28.89 -0.63 -3.13
CA ARG A 535 -28.78 -1.22 -4.46
C ARG A 535 -28.44 -0.13 -5.47
#